data_AF-A0A497A460-F1
#
_entry.id   AF-A0A497A460-F1
#
_cell.length_a   1.000
_cell.length_b   1.000
_cell.length_c   1.000
_cell.angle_alpha   90.00
_cell.angle_beta   90.00
_cell.angle_gamma   90.00
#
_symmetry.space_group_name_H-M   'P 1'
#
loop_
_entity.id
_entity.type
_entity.pdbx_description
1 polymer ?
#
loop_
_entity_poly.entity_id
_entity_poly.type
_entity_poly.pdbx_seq_one_letter_code
_entity_poly.pdbx_strand_id
1 'polypeptide(L)' 'MAACPTGALARKGNKTVFDAGLCTGCGECVQVCDLLFWDEERQQPLICDLCARCVRRCPEKAIRVVK' A
#
# COMPACT_ATOMS: atom_id res chain seq x y z
N MET A 1 -4.10 10.22 -2.21
CA MET A 1 -5.25 9.55 -2.85
C MET A 1 -5.83 10.29 -4.03
N ALA A 2 -5.46 11.55 -4.22
CA ALA A 2 -5.75 12.28 -5.45
C ALA A 2 -5.04 11.69 -6.70
N ALA A 3 -3.94 10.95 -6.51
CA ALA A 3 -3.10 10.43 -7.60
C ALA A 3 -3.52 9.06 -8.16
N CYS A 4 -4.63 8.45 -7.71
CA CYS A 4 -5.10 7.19 -8.31
C CYS A 4 -6.31 7.48 -9.21
N PRO A 5 -6.14 7.55 -10.54
CA PRO A 5 -7.21 7.96 -11.45
C PRO A 5 -8.37 6.95 -11.51
N THR A 6 -8.08 5.67 -11.24
CA THR A 6 -9.08 4.60 -11.33
C THR A 6 -9.81 4.34 -10.02
N GLY A 7 -9.39 4.98 -8.91
CA GLY A 7 -9.91 4.69 -7.58
C GLY A 7 -9.46 3.35 -6.99
N ALA A 8 -8.53 2.63 -7.64
CA ALA A 8 -7.93 1.40 -7.12
C ALA A 8 -7.27 1.59 -5.75
N LEU A 9 -6.75 2.79 -5.47
CA LEU A 9 -6.15 3.15 -4.20
C LEU A 9 -7.03 4.15 -3.45
N ALA A 10 -7.58 3.71 -2.32
CA ALA A 10 -8.48 4.49 -1.48
C ALA A 10 -8.05 4.45 0.00
N ARG A 11 -8.68 5.26 0.84
CA ARG A 11 -8.38 5.43 2.27
C ARG A 11 -9.71 5.37 2.97
N LYS A 12 -9.83 4.35 3.81
CA LYS A 12 -11.01 4.09 4.62
C LYS A 12 -10.57 4.26 6.07
N GLY A 13 -10.89 5.42 6.64
CA GLY A 13 -10.39 5.82 7.96
C GLY A 13 -8.87 5.98 7.97
N ASN A 14 -8.19 5.25 8.86
CA ASN A 14 -6.73 5.26 8.99
C ASN A 14 -6.01 4.24 8.08
N LYS A 15 -6.74 3.45 7.29
CA LYS A 15 -6.19 2.41 6.42
C LYS A 15 -6.21 2.80 4.96
N THR A 16 -5.13 2.47 4.26
CA THR A 16 -5.11 2.46 2.79
C THR A 16 -5.65 1.12 2.32
N VAL A 17 -6.55 1.16 1.33
CA VAL A 17 -7.19 0.01 0.71
C VAL A 17 -6.82 0.01 -0.76
N PHE A 18 -6.41 -1.14 -1.26
CA PHE A 18 -6.01 -1.34 -2.64
C PHE A 18 -6.89 -2.42 -3.28
N ASP A 19 -7.48 -2.10 -4.41
CA ASP A 19 -8.22 -3.03 -5.26
C ASP A 19 -7.44 -3.30 -6.54
N ALA A 20 -6.86 -4.50 -6.61
CA ALA A 20 -6.07 -4.91 -7.76
C ALA A 20 -6.89 -5.02 -9.06
N GLY A 21 -8.21 -5.25 -8.96
CA GLY A 21 -9.10 -5.36 -10.13
C GLY A 21 -9.36 -4.02 -10.82
N LEU A 22 -9.20 -2.91 -10.10
CA LEU A 22 -9.31 -1.55 -10.63
C LEU A 22 -7.96 -0.96 -11.04
N CYS A 23 -6.85 -1.63 -10.73
CA CYS A 23 -5.51 -1.11 -10.96
C CYS A 23 -5.06 -1.36 -12.41
N THR A 24 -4.72 -0.29 -13.12
CA THR A 24 -4.23 -0.35 -14.50
C THR A 24 -2.71 -0.34 -14.63
N GLY A 25 -1.97 -0.27 -13.52
CA GLY A 25 -0.51 -0.16 -13.54
C GLY A 25 0.03 1.19 -13.99
N CYS A 26 -0.77 2.27 -13.93
CA CYS A 26 -0.36 3.61 -14.40
C CYS A 26 0.85 4.25 -13.67
N GLY A 27 1.25 3.73 -12.51
CA GLY A 27 2.42 4.22 -11.77
C GLY A 27 2.27 5.60 -11.09
N GLU A 28 1.16 6.33 -11.28
CA GLU A 28 0.99 7.68 -10.69
C GLU A 28 1.13 7.69 -9.16
N CYS A 29 0.71 6.61 -8.49
CA CYS A 29 0.84 6.48 -7.04
C CYS A 29 2.30 6.43 -6.54
N VAL A 30 3.22 5.82 -7.30
CA VAL A 30 4.65 5.74 -6.92
C VAL A 30 5.39 7.04 -7.23
N GLN A 31 4.89 7.85 -8.16
CA GLN A 31 5.45 9.18 -8.45
C GLN A 31 5.21 10.19 -7.32
N VAL A 32 4.20 9.97 -6.48
CA VAL A 32 3.82 10.91 -5.40
C VAL A 32 4.16 10.39 -4.00
N CYS A 33 4.62 9.14 -3.87
CA CYS A 33 4.86 8.50 -2.58
C CYS A 33 6.07 7.58 -2.65
N ASP A 34 7.20 8.06 -2.14
CA ASP A 34 8.48 7.36 -2.13
C ASP A 34 8.52 6.13 -1.20
N LEU A 35 7.46 5.92 -0.42
CA LEU A 35 7.32 4.78 0.49
C LEU A 35 6.61 3.58 -0.15
N LEU A 36 6.11 3.72 -1.38
CA LEU A 36 5.51 2.62 -2.12
C LEU A 36 6.58 1.84 -2.87
N PHE A 37 6.50 0.51 -2.74
CA PHE A 37 7.30 -0.39 -3.56
C PHE A 37 6.52 -0.75 -4.82
N TRP A 38 7.24 -0.96 -5.93
CA TRP A 38 6.65 -1.38 -7.20
C TRP A 38 6.97 -2.86 -7.46
N ASP A 39 5.95 -3.62 -7.85
CA ASP A 39 6.11 -5.01 -8.30
C ASP A 39 6.13 -5.03 -9.82
N GLU A 40 7.32 -5.25 -10.39
CA GLU A 40 7.53 -5.30 -11.84
C GLU A 40 6.83 -6.50 -12.50
N GLU A 41 6.66 -7.62 -11.80
CA GLU A 41 6.00 -8.81 -12.35
C GLU A 41 4.49 -8.57 -12.48
N ARG A 42 3.89 -7.95 -11.46
CA ARG A 42 2.45 -7.67 -11.43
C ARG A 42 2.08 -6.35 -12.10
N GLN A 43 3.06 -5.49 -12.40
CA GLN A 43 2.85 -4.11 -12.83
C GLN A 43 1.89 -3.35 -11.90
N GLN A 44 2.08 -3.54 -10.60
CA GLN A 44 1.20 -3.02 -9.55
C GLN A 44 2.00 -2.53 -8.35
N PRO A 45 1.49 -1.51 -7.62
CA PRO A 45 2.13 -1.06 -6.39
C PRO A 45 1.91 -2.06 -5.25
N LEU A 46 2.95 -2.29 -4.46
CA LEU A 46 2.88 -3.01 -3.19
C LEU A 46 2.48 -2.02 -2.08
N ILE A 47 1.23 -2.14 -1.63
CA ILE A 47 0.63 -1.26 -0.63
C ILE A 47 0.61 -1.96 0.74
N CYS A 48 1.01 -1.26 1.80
CA CYS A 48 0.80 -1.72 3.18
C CYS A 48 -0.70 -1.71 3.54
N ASP A 49 -1.27 -2.90 3.78
CA ASP A 49 -2.66 -3.13 4.19
C ASP A 49 -2.90 -2.95 5.71
N LEU A 50 -1.85 -2.58 6.45
CA LEU A 50 -1.84 -2.47 7.91
C LEU A 50 -2.24 -3.78 8.63
N CYS A 51 -1.94 -4.96 8.06
CA CYS A 51 -2.30 -6.27 8.64
C CYS A 51 -1.51 -6.68 9.91
N ALA A 52 -0.50 -5.90 10.28
CA ALA A 52 0.39 -6.14 11.42
C ALA A 52 1.15 -7.49 11.40
N ARG A 53 1.27 -8.17 10.24
CA ARG A 53 2.10 -9.38 10.11
C ARG A 53 3.57 -9.12 10.48
N CYS A 54 4.12 -7.98 10.05
CA CYS A 54 5.49 -7.58 10.40
C CYS A 54 5.69 -7.47 11.92
N VAL A 55 4.72 -6.90 12.64
CA VAL A 55 4.74 -6.79 14.12
C VAL A 55 4.74 -8.18 14.77
N ARG A 56 3.86 -9.08 14.32
CA ARG A 56 3.77 -10.44 14.87
C ARG A 56 5.00 -11.30 14.58
N ARG A 57 5.65 -11.07 13.44
CA ARG A 57 6.80 -11.87 12.97
C ARG A 57 8.12 -11.43 13.61
N CYS A 58 8.23 -10.17 14.07
CA CYS A 58 9.47 -9.61 14.58
C CYS A 58 9.87 -10.26 15.93
N PRO A 59 10.97 -11.04 16.00
CA PRO A 59 11.39 -11.71 17.24
C PRO A 59 11.83 -10.70 18.31
N GLU A 60 12.51 -9.63 17.91
CA GLU A 60 13.00 -8.56 18.79
C GLU A 60 11.89 -7.65 19.35
N LYS A 61 10.64 -7.81 18.90
CA LYS A 61 9.51 -6.96 19.27
C LYS A 61 9.78 -5.45 19.03
N ALA A 62 10.60 -5.14 18.03
CA ALA A 62 11.04 -3.77 17.73
C ALA A 62 9.95 -2.89 17.07
N ILE A 63 8.88 -3.50 16.56
CA ILE A 63 7.86 -2.83 15.76
C ILE A 63 6.52 -2.85 16.51
N ARG A 64 5.78 -1.74 16.50
CA ARG A 64 4.41 -1.65 17.02
C ARG A 64 3.51 -0.82 16.10
N VAL A 65 2.21 -1.11 16.08
CA VAL A 65 1.22 -0.24 15.45
C VAL A 65 0.76 0.79 16.48
N VAL A 66 0.88 2.06 16.15
CA VAL A 66 0.32 3.18 16.94
C VAL A 66 -0.99 3.61 16.30
N LYS A 67 -1.97 4.00 17.14
CA LYS A 67 -3.30 4.46 16.71
C LYS A 67 -3.31 5.96 16.47
#